data_AF-A0A9D1B5B2-F1
#
_entry.id   AF-A0A9D1B5B2-F1
#
_cell.length_a   1.000
_cell.length_b   1.000
_cell.length_c   1.000
_cell.angle_alpha   90.00
_cell.angle_beta   90.00
_cell.angle_gamma   90.00
#
_symmetry.space_group_name_H-M   'P 1'
#
loop_
_entity.id
_entity.type
_entity.pdbx_description
1 polymer ?
#
loop_
_entity_poly.entity_id
_entity_poly.type
_entity_poly.pdbx_seq_one_letter_code
_entity_poly.pdbx_strand_id
1 'polypeptide(L)'
;MSQPASKAEEADKTPRIISKLTDLPPELNPKLDMREMSGVIAAMAQFPFKLPRHVLGQLRDHGPSSPILRQFLPSAEEVRDVPGFGHDPVGDRAANVIPGLLHKYPGRVLIVATGSCAVHCRYCFRRHFPYEESRLDSETIDRILSYVQQRSDIHEVILSGGDP
;
A
#
# COMPACT_ATOMS: atom_id res chain seq x y z
N MET A 1 0.80 55.75 8.75
CA MET A 1 1.06 54.75 7.70
C MET A 1 0.85 53.37 8.32
N SER A 2 -0.40 52.88 8.30
CA SER A 2 -0.72 51.51 8.71
C SER A 2 -0.68 50.60 7.50
N GLN A 3 0.19 49.58 7.52
CA GLN A 3 -0.06 48.35 6.77
C GLN A 3 -0.53 47.31 7.78
N PRO A 4 -1.68 46.64 7.55
CA PRO A 4 -2.01 45.45 8.31
C PRO A 4 -1.27 44.25 7.70
N ALA A 5 -0.61 43.49 8.56
CA ALA A 5 -0.04 42.20 8.22
C ALA A 5 -1.10 41.10 8.27
N SER A 6 -0.84 40.07 7.45
CA SER A 6 -1.39 38.72 7.40
C SER A 6 -2.87 38.54 7.05
N LYS A 7 -3.12 38.22 5.77
CA LYS A 7 -4.20 37.28 5.44
C LYS A 7 -3.78 35.90 5.97
N ALA A 8 -4.56 35.35 6.88
CA ALA A 8 -4.47 33.94 7.25
C ALA A 8 -4.64 33.09 5.99
N GLU A 9 -3.68 32.21 5.76
CA GLU A 9 -3.71 31.21 4.70
C GLU A 9 -4.86 30.23 5.03
N GLU A 10 -5.93 30.31 4.26
CA GLU A 10 -7.10 29.46 4.41
C GLU A 10 -6.66 28.01 4.14
N ALA A 11 -6.73 27.14 5.15
CA ALA A 11 -6.27 25.76 5.04
C ALA A 11 -6.97 25.06 3.86
N ASP A 12 -6.19 24.62 2.87
CA ASP A 12 -6.69 23.87 1.72
C ASP A 12 -7.42 22.61 2.22
N LYS A 13 -8.75 22.59 2.04
CA LYS A 13 -9.63 21.48 2.43
C LYS A 13 -9.54 20.28 1.50
N THR A 14 -8.70 20.37 0.46
CA THR A 14 -8.51 19.31 -0.52
C THR A 14 -7.82 18.09 0.13
N PRO A 15 -8.38 16.86 0.00
CA PRO A 15 -7.77 15.67 0.59
C PRO A 15 -6.33 15.44 0.11
N ARG A 16 -5.41 15.04 0.98
CA ARG A 16 -4.01 14.76 0.55
C ARG A 16 -3.88 13.52 -0.33
N ILE A 17 -4.85 12.61 -0.26
CA ILE A 17 -4.90 11.35 -1.02
C ILE A 17 -6.21 11.33 -1.80
N ILE A 18 -6.16 10.98 -3.08
CA ILE A 18 -7.33 10.65 -3.88
C ILE A 18 -7.60 9.15 -3.80
N SER A 19 -8.87 8.78 -3.72
CA SER A 19 -9.32 7.39 -3.60
C SER A 19 -10.40 7.00 -4.61
N LYS A 20 -10.84 7.96 -5.43
CA LYS A 20 -11.75 7.73 -6.55
C LYS A 20 -11.03 8.02 -7.86
N LEU A 21 -11.28 7.20 -8.87
CA LEU A 21 -10.74 7.45 -10.21
C LEU A 21 -11.30 8.72 -10.84
N THR A 22 -12.51 9.14 -10.43
CA THR A 22 -13.11 10.41 -10.85
C THR A 22 -12.35 11.65 -10.37
N ASP A 23 -11.42 11.48 -9.41
CA ASP A 23 -10.56 12.57 -8.93
C ASP A 23 -9.29 12.71 -9.77
N LEU A 24 -9.07 11.84 -10.77
CA LEU A 24 -7.99 11.96 -11.73
C LEU A 24 -8.26 13.10 -12.72
N PRO A 25 -7.23 13.83 -13.16
CA PRO A 25 -7.40 14.82 -14.20
C PRO A 25 -7.72 14.12 -15.54
N PRO A 26 -8.53 14.73 -16.43
CA PRO A 26 -9.00 14.09 -17.66
C PRO A 26 -7.89 13.54 -18.55
N GLU A 27 -6.73 14.20 -18.58
CA GLU A 27 -5.55 13.79 -19.36
C GLU A 27 -4.96 12.44 -18.92
N LEU A 28 -5.17 12.04 -17.66
CA LEU A 28 -4.69 10.76 -17.11
C LEU A 28 -5.78 9.70 -17.06
N ASN A 29 -7.01 10.01 -17.47
CA ASN A 29 -8.13 9.09 -17.34
C ASN A 29 -7.98 7.96 -18.37
N PRO A 30 -7.95 6.68 -17.95
CA PRO A 30 -7.84 5.58 -18.90
C PRO A 30 -9.10 5.51 -19.77
N LYS A 31 -8.91 5.24 -21.06
CA LYS A 31 -10.01 4.93 -21.97
C LYS A 31 -10.39 3.46 -21.76
N LEU A 32 -11.49 3.23 -21.04
CA LEU A 32 -11.96 1.90 -20.68
C LEU A 32 -13.28 1.59 -21.40
N ASP A 33 -13.41 0.40 -21.95
CA ASP A 33 -14.70 -0.14 -22.36
C ASP A 33 -15.54 -0.62 -21.15
N MET A 34 -16.77 -1.07 -21.40
CA MET A 34 -17.67 -1.52 -20.33
C MET A 34 -17.14 -2.73 -19.55
N ARG A 35 -16.44 -3.66 -20.23
CA ARG A 35 -15.87 -4.87 -19.62
C ARG A 35 -14.66 -4.50 -18.76
N GLU A 36 -13.78 -3.64 -19.28
CA GLU A 36 -12.63 -3.13 -18.57
C GLU A 36 -13.06 -2.33 -17.33
N MET A 37 -14.08 -1.47 -17.46
CA MET A 37 -14.65 -0.73 -16.33
C MET A 37 -15.18 -1.66 -15.25
N SER A 38 -15.91 -2.72 -15.61
CA SER A 38 -16.38 -3.72 -14.66
C SER A 38 -15.24 -4.42 -13.92
N GLY A 39 -14.17 -4.81 -14.64
CA GLY A 39 -12.98 -5.40 -14.04
C GLY A 39 -12.23 -4.44 -13.11
N VAL A 40 -12.13 -3.16 -13.48
CA VAL A 40 -11.55 -2.11 -12.63
C VAL A 40 -12.35 -1.93 -11.33
N ILE A 41 -13.67 -1.91 -11.41
CA ILE A 41 -14.55 -1.82 -10.23
C ILE A 41 -14.32 -3.03 -9.31
N ALA A 42 -14.27 -4.24 -9.88
CA ALA A 42 -14.00 -5.46 -9.11
C ALA A 42 -12.59 -5.42 -8.46
N ALA A 43 -11.57 -4.96 -9.18
CA ALA A 43 -10.21 -4.82 -8.65
C ALA A 43 -10.14 -3.80 -7.50
N MET A 44 -10.88 -2.69 -7.60
CA MET A 44 -10.96 -1.67 -6.54
C MET A 44 -11.72 -2.15 -5.31
N ALA A 45 -12.71 -3.04 -5.47
CA ALA A 45 -13.41 -3.66 -4.35
C ALA A 45 -12.47 -4.57 -3.53
N GLN A 46 -11.53 -5.25 -4.18
CA GLN A 46 -10.53 -6.10 -3.51
C GLN A 46 -9.36 -5.31 -2.94
N PHE A 47 -8.89 -4.28 -3.65
CA PHE A 47 -7.78 -3.43 -3.21
C PHE A 47 -8.03 -1.98 -3.62
N PRO A 48 -8.51 -1.12 -2.69
CA PRO A 48 -8.94 0.24 -2.99
C PRO A 48 -7.86 1.05 -3.70
N PHE A 49 -8.28 2.00 -4.53
CA PHE A 49 -7.35 2.97 -5.10
C PHE A 49 -6.93 3.98 -4.01
N LYS A 50 -5.63 4.26 -3.91
CA LYS A 50 -5.06 5.33 -3.08
C LYS A 50 -3.85 5.91 -3.79
N LEU A 51 -3.91 7.21 -4.06
CA LEU A 51 -2.81 7.95 -4.67
C LEU A 51 -2.69 9.33 -4.01
N PRO A 52 -1.53 9.67 -3.41
CA PRO A 52 -1.30 11.02 -2.90
C PRO A 52 -1.34 12.05 -4.03
N ARG A 53 -1.91 13.23 -3.76
CA ARG A 53 -1.99 14.31 -4.75
C ARG A 53 -0.62 14.81 -5.21
N HIS A 54 0.40 14.76 -4.34
CA HIS A 54 1.77 15.13 -4.73
C HIS A 54 2.33 14.15 -5.77
N VAL A 55 2.09 12.84 -5.63
CA VAL A 55 2.48 11.82 -6.63
C VAL A 55 1.70 12.07 -7.92
N LEU A 56 0.39 12.31 -7.83
CA LEU A 56 -0.41 12.67 -9.00
C LEU A 56 0.15 13.89 -9.76
N GLY A 57 0.62 14.91 -9.03
CA GLY A 57 1.29 16.07 -9.62
C GLY A 57 2.53 15.72 -10.45
N GLN A 58 3.33 14.76 -9.98
CA GLN A 58 4.49 14.23 -10.72
C GLN A 58 4.09 13.38 -11.93
N LEU A 59 2.85 12.88 -11.96
CA LEU A 59 2.34 12.03 -13.02
C LEU A 59 1.71 12.81 -14.18
N ARG A 60 1.44 14.11 -14.04
CA ARG A 60 0.69 14.90 -15.03
C ARG A 60 1.34 14.95 -16.41
N ASP A 61 2.66 14.98 -16.46
CA ASP A 61 3.40 15.04 -17.73
C ASP A 61 3.50 13.67 -18.43
N HIS A 62 2.99 12.62 -17.79
CA HIS A 62 2.93 11.28 -18.34
C HIS A 62 1.55 11.03 -18.97
N GLY A 63 1.50 10.68 -20.25
CA GLY A 63 0.24 10.32 -20.91
C GLY A 63 -0.43 9.07 -20.30
N PRO A 64 -1.73 8.82 -20.59
CA PRO A 64 -2.55 7.81 -19.92
C PRO A 64 -2.07 6.36 -20.13
N SER A 65 -1.24 6.11 -21.14
CA SER A 65 -0.63 4.79 -21.41
C SER A 65 0.74 4.59 -20.74
N SER A 66 1.18 5.55 -19.93
CA SER A 66 2.49 5.54 -19.27
C SER A 66 2.67 4.29 -18.40
N PRO A 67 3.83 3.60 -18.48
CA PRO A 67 4.14 2.47 -17.60
C PRO A 67 4.19 2.88 -16.12
N ILE A 68 4.49 4.15 -15.82
CA ILE A 68 4.49 4.66 -14.45
C ILE A 68 3.07 4.75 -13.89
N LEU A 69 2.08 5.17 -14.70
CA LEU A 69 0.69 5.21 -14.25
C LEU A 69 0.13 3.84 -13.89
N ARG A 70 0.55 2.78 -14.60
CA ARG A 70 0.12 1.40 -14.34
C ARG A 70 0.51 0.91 -12.94
N GLN A 71 1.48 1.55 -12.31
CA GLN A 71 1.87 1.27 -10.92
C GLN A 71 0.79 1.68 -9.92
N PHE A 72 -0.08 2.63 -10.28
CA PHE A 72 -1.04 3.26 -9.38
C PHE A 72 -2.49 3.05 -9.80
N LEU A 73 -2.77 2.98 -11.10
CA LEU A 73 -4.12 2.87 -11.63
C LEU A 73 -4.59 1.40 -11.66
N PRO A 74 -5.73 1.08 -11.04
CA PRO A 74 -6.31 -0.25 -11.10
C PRO A 74 -6.62 -0.66 -12.54
N SER A 75 -6.51 -1.95 -12.83
CA SER A 75 -6.83 -2.52 -14.14
C SER A 75 -7.73 -3.75 -14.03
N ALA A 76 -8.49 -4.03 -15.10
CA ALA A 76 -9.29 -5.25 -15.21
C ALA A 76 -8.44 -6.53 -15.21
N GLU A 77 -7.13 -6.42 -15.50
CA GLU A 77 -6.25 -7.58 -15.51
C GLU A 77 -6.02 -8.17 -14.12
N GLU A 78 -6.21 -7.38 -13.06
CA GLU A 78 -5.93 -7.79 -11.68
C GLU A 78 -6.92 -8.79 -11.11
N VAL A 79 -8.09 -8.91 -11.73
CA VAL A 79 -9.13 -9.88 -11.35
C VAL A 79 -9.14 -11.10 -12.27
N ARG A 80 -8.13 -11.23 -13.14
CA ARG A 80 -7.96 -12.43 -13.97
C ARG A 80 -7.38 -13.55 -13.12
N ASP A 81 -8.04 -14.69 -13.15
CA ASP A 81 -7.47 -15.92 -12.63
C ASP A 81 -6.36 -16.41 -13.56
N VAL A 82 -5.13 -16.47 -13.03
CA VAL A 82 -3.96 -16.97 -13.76
C VAL A 82 -3.47 -18.25 -13.09
N PRO A 83 -3.39 -19.39 -13.80
CA PRO A 83 -2.89 -20.63 -13.24
C PRO A 83 -1.50 -20.47 -12.60
N GLY A 84 -1.34 -20.99 -11.38
CA GLY A 84 -0.10 -20.90 -10.61
C GLY A 84 0.06 -19.61 -9.78
N PHE A 85 -0.85 -18.64 -9.92
CA PHE A 85 -0.85 -17.44 -9.07
C PHE A 85 -1.63 -17.70 -7.78
N GLY A 86 -1.25 -17.03 -6.71
CA GLY A 86 -1.88 -17.16 -5.40
C GLY A 86 -1.76 -15.90 -4.56
N HIS A 87 -2.45 -15.86 -3.43
CA HIS A 87 -2.52 -14.69 -2.56
C HIS A 87 -1.32 -14.55 -1.60
N ASP A 88 -0.47 -15.57 -1.50
CA ASP A 88 0.76 -15.55 -0.72
C ASP A 88 1.97 -15.94 -1.60
N PRO A 89 2.37 -15.08 -2.55
CA PRO A 89 3.38 -15.42 -3.54
C PRO A 89 4.80 -15.57 -2.95
N VAL A 90 5.01 -15.09 -1.73
CA VAL A 90 6.33 -15.11 -1.06
C VAL A 90 6.38 -16.03 0.15
N GLY A 91 5.28 -16.71 0.50
CA GLY A 91 5.21 -17.60 1.66
C GLY A 91 5.28 -16.86 3.00
N ASP A 92 4.78 -15.63 3.06
CA ASP A 92 4.77 -14.81 4.27
C ASP A 92 3.90 -15.46 5.36
N ARG A 93 2.84 -16.21 4.99
CA ARG A 93 1.97 -16.89 5.97
C ARG A 93 2.73 -17.99 6.72
N ALA A 94 3.52 -18.78 6.00
CA ALA A 94 4.30 -19.87 6.60
C ALA A 94 5.44 -19.32 7.48
N ALA A 95 5.94 -18.12 7.18
CA ALA A 95 7.00 -17.46 7.95
C ALA A 95 6.50 -16.68 9.17
N ASN A 96 5.18 -16.50 9.34
CA ASN A 96 4.56 -15.73 10.42
C ASN A 96 4.58 -16.52 11.75
N VAL A 97 5.70 -16.49 12.46
CA VAL A 97 5.96 -17.31 13.67
C VAL A 97 5.25 -16.76 14.92
N ILE A 98 5.01 -15.46 14.95
CA ILE A 98 4.17 -14.74 15.92
C ILE A 98 3.37 -13.75 15.07
N PRO A 99 2.08 -13.48 15.33
CA PRO A 99 1.33 -12.50 14.54
C PRO A 99 2.10 -11.18 14.36
N GLY A 100 2.40 -10.84 13.10
CA GLY A 100 3.18 -9.65 12.74
C GLY A 100 4.70 -9.81 12.79
N LEU A 101 5.23 -10.99 13.12
CA LEU A 101 6.66 -11.32 13.09
C LEU A 101 6.94 -12.44 12.10
N LEU A 102 7.62 -12.08 11.01
CA LEU A 102 8.04 -13.01 9.98
C LEU A 102 9.51 -13.39 10.19
N HIS A 103 9.80 -14.68 10.25
CA HIS A 103 11.17 -15.21 10.32
C HIS A 103 11.39 -16.23 9.20
N LYS A 104 11.69 -15.72 8.00
CA LYS A 104 11.89 -16.53 6.79
C LYS A 104 13.35 -16.92 6.56
N TYR A 105 14.28 -16.05 6.95
CA TYR A 105 15.70 -16.19 6.64
C TYR A 105 16.54 -16.21 7.91
N PRO A 106 17.65 -16.96 7.93
CA PRO A 106 18.57 -16.95 9.06
C PRO A 106 19.07 -15.54 9.37
N GLY A 107 19.10 -15.23 10.66
CA GLY A 107 19.71 -14.02 11.20
C GLY A 107 18.94 -12.71 10.99
N ARG A 108 17.75 -12.75 10.40
CA ARG A 108 16.89 -11.58 10.29
C ARG A 108 15.42 -11.90 10.46
N VAL A 109 14.71 -10.96 11.06
CA VAL A 109 13.25 -10.99 11.17
C VAL A 109 12.63 -9.72 10.61
N LEU A 110 11.38 -9.81 10.18
CA LEU A 110 10.58 -8.68 9.74
C LEU A 110 9.38 -8.53 10.66
N ILE A 111 9.19 -7.31 11.19
CA ILE A 111 8.02 -6.93 11.97
C ILE A 111 7.09 -6.13 11.07
N VAL A 112 5.84 -6.57 10.96
CA VAL A 112 4.74 -5.85 10.29
C VAL A 112 4.27 -4.75 11.24
N ALA A 113 4.95 -3.60 11.20
CA ALA A 113 4.71 -2.47 12.08
C ALA A 113 3.40 -1.73 11.75
N THR A 114 2.99 -1.74 10.48
CA THR A 114 1.75 -1.11 10.01
C THR A 114 1.16 -1.86 8.83
N GLY A 115 -0.17 -1.85 8.71
CA GLY A 115 -0.87 -2.24 7.47
C GLY A 115 -1.22 -1.08 6.56
N SER A 116 -0.85 0.14 6.94
CA SER A 116 -1.19 1.35 6.19
C SER A 116 -0.15 1.67 5.14
N CYS A 117 -0.59 2.10 3.96
CA CYS A 117 0.24 2.73 2.94
C CYS A 117 -0.41 4.05 2.49
N ALA A 118 0.42 5.04 2.17
CA ALA A 118 -0.04 6.27 1.51
C ALA A 118 -0.48 6.02 0.06
N VAL A 119 0.13 5.02 -0.59
CA VAL A 119 -0.15 4.60 -1.96
C VAL A 119 -0.50 3.12 -1.99
N HIS A 120 -1.48 2.74 -2.78
CA HIS A 120 -1.77 1.33 -3.07
C HIS A 120 -1.16 0.93 -4.42
N CYS A 121 0.12 0.55 -4.42
CA CYS A 121 0.82 0.09 -5.62
C CYS A 121 0.13 -1.16 -6.21
N ARG A 122 -0.19 -1.16 -7.50
CA ARG A 122 -0.94 -2.27 -8.14
C ARG A 122 -0.16 -3.58 -8.24
N TYR A 123 1.15 -3.53 -7.99
CA TYR A 123 2.05 -4.67 -7.88
C TYR A 123 2.37 -5.06 -6.43
N CYS A 124 1.62 -4.56 -5.44
CA CYS A 124 1.86 -4.89 -4.04
C CYS A 124 1.63 -6.39 -3.77
N PHE A 125 2.70 -7.14 -3.55
CA PHE A 125 2.64 -8.57 -3.25
C PHE A 125 1.99 -8.87 -1.88
N ARG A 126 1.89 -7.86 -0.99
CA ARG A 126 1.22 -7.93 0.31
C ARG A 126 -0.20 -7.39 0.33
N ARG A 127 -0.82 -7.12 -0.83
CA ARG A 127 -2.21 -6.64 -0.88
C ARG A 127 -3.23 -7.58 -0.21
N HIS A 128 -2.90 -8.87 -0.10
CA HIS A 128 -3.74 -9.90 0.54
C HIS A 128 -3.17 -10.36 1.90
N PHE A 129 -2.17 -9.65 2.45
CA PHE A 129 -1.64 -9.96 3.77
C PHE A 129 -2.69 -9.66 4.84
N PRO A 130 -2.90 -10.54 5.85
CA PRO A 130 -3.92 -10.37 6.87
C PRO A 130 -3.48 -9.36 7.95
N TYR A 131 -3.42 -8.08 7.60
CA TYR A 131 -2.96 -7.02 8.50
C TYR A 131 -3.79 -6.90 9.79
N GLU A 132 -5.09 -7.20 9.73
CA GLU A 132 -5.97 -7.13 10.91
C GLU A 132 -5.63 -8.20 11.96
N GLU A 133 -5.11 -9.35 11.52
CA GLU A 133 -4.67 -10.45 12.37
C GLU A 133 -3.25 -10.23 12.93
N SER A 134 -2.50 -9.29 12.35
CA SER A 134 -1.08 -9.01 12.68
C SER A 134 -0.90 -7.70 13.44
N ARG A 135 -1.91 -7.29 14.21
CA ARG A 135 -1.85 -6.05 15.00
C ARG A 135 -0.86 -6.21 16.16
N LEU A 136 -0.01 -5.21 16.34
CA LEU A 136 0.97 -5.15 17.42
C LEU A 136 0.34 -4.51 18.66
N ASP A 137 -0.29 -5.31 19.50
CA ASP A 137 -0.62 -4.92 20.87
C ASP A 137 0.57 -5.14 21.81
N SER A 138 0.46 -4.66 23.04
CA SER A 138 1.56 -4.73 24.03
C SER A 138 2.00 -6.17 24.30
N GLU A 139 1.07 -7.11 24.40
CA GLU A 139 1.38 -8.53 24.66
C GLU A 139 2.14 -9.14 23.47
N THR A 140 1.71 -8.85 22.25
CA THR A 140 2.36 -9.32 21.03
C THR A 140 3.77 -8.74 20.92
N ILE A 141 3.95 -7.46 21.26
CA ILE A 141 5.27 -6.81 21.29
C ILE A 141 6.19 -7.52 22.29
N ASP A 142 5.73 -7.78 23.51
CA ASP A 142 6.54 -8.47 24.53
C ASP A 142 6.97 -9.88 24.07
N ARG A 143 6.07 -10.60 23.39
CA ARG A 143 6.38 -11.91 22.78
C ARG A 143 7.42 -11.80 21.67
N ILE A 144 7.32 -10.79 20.82
CA ILE A 144 8.29 -10.53 19.74
C ILE A 144 9.66 -10.20 20.32
N LEU A 145 9.72 -9.30 21.31
CA LEU A 145 10.95 -8.92 21.97
C LEU A 145 11.61 -10.14 22.63
N SER A 146 10.82 -10.96 23.33
CA SER A 146 11.29 -12.21 23.93
C SER A 146 11.83 -13.19 22.87
N TYR A 147 11.14 -13.34 21.74
CA TYR A 147 11.56 -14.19 20.63
C TYR A 147 12.92 -13.76 20.05
N VAL A 148 13.11 -12.46 19.85
CA VAL A 148 14.36 -11.90 19.32
C VAL A 148 15.48 -12.03 20.35
N GLN A 149 15.23 -11.73 21.63
CA GLN A 149 16.24 -11.82 22.69
C GLN A 149 16.77 -13.24 22.93
N GLN A 150 15.92 -14.26 22.75
CA GLN A 150 16.30 -15.67 22.96
C GLN A 150 17.13 -16.25 21.80
N ARG A 151 17.28 -15.52 20.69
CA ARG A 151 17.90 -16.01 19.46
C ARG A 151 19.14 -15.18 19.11
N SER A 152 20.31 -15.71 19.45
CA SER A 152 21.60 -15.09 19.17
C SER A 152 21.96 -15.06 17.68
N ASP A 153 21.26 -15.82 16.83
CA ASP A 153 21.45 -15.79 15.39
C ASP A 153 20.89 -14.50 14.75
N ILE A 154 19.84 -13.90 15.35
CA ILE A 154 19.17 -12.70 14.84
C ILE A 154 20.04 -11.47 15.09
N HIS A 155 20.46 -10.80 14.02
CA HIS A 155 21.27 -9.58 14.05
C HIS A 155 20.64 -8.42 13.25
N GLU A 156 19.53 -8.66 12.55
CA GLU A 156 18.78 -7.65 11.81
C GLU A 156 17.28 -7.76 12.11
N VAL A 157 16.65 -6.62 12.42
CA VAL A 157 15.20 -6.50 12.61
C VAL A 157 14.70 -5.45 11.63
N ILE A 158 13.85 -5.84 10.70
CA ILE A 158 13.27 -4.96 9.69
C ILE A 158 11.87 -4.54 10.14
N LEU A 159 11.62 -3.24 10.29
CA LEU A 159 10.27 -2.71 10.43
C LEU A 159 9.68 -2.50 9.04
N SER A 160 8.52 -3.11 8.78
CA SER A 160 7.88 -3.16 7.47
C SER A 160 6.36 -3.27 7.62
N GLY A 161 5.71 -3.88 6.64
CA GLY A 161 4.27 -4.06 6.53
C GLY A 161 3.77 -3.36 5.28
N GLY A 162 2.99 -2.30 5.46
CA GLY A 162 2.68 -1.33 4.43
C GLY A 162 3.84 -0.36 4.20
N ASP A 163 3.71 0.85 4.72
CA ASP A 163 4.71 1.92 4.67
C ASP A 163 4.95 2.46 6.10
N PRO A 164 5.89 1.85 6.86
CA PRO A 164 6.11 2.08 8.30
C PRO A 164 6.77 3.41 8.65
#